data_AF-A0A7X7U090-F1
#
_entry.id   AF-A0A7X7U090-F1
#
_cell.length_a   1.000
_cell.length_b   1.000
_cell.length_c   1.000
_cell.angle_alpha   90.00
_cell.angle_beta   90.00
_cell.angle_gamma   90.00
#
_symmetry.space_group_name_H-M   'P 1'
#
loop_
_entity.id
_entity.type
_entity.pdbx_description
1 polymer ?
#
loop_
_entity_poly.entity_id
_entity_poly.type
_entity_poly.pdbx_seq_one_letter_code
_entity_poly.pdbx_strand_id
1 'polypeptide(L)'
;MKMNRGTILSFVFSVTMLMAAGCGKHHDEEKSPAPAAGTGTKTAAPAQAVSVDADVQKPIGEVQTQVQNMTVESLRATAVAYKDAILAKQADVDKLVAKVKEIPLTEALGEEAKSLKGDLANLETSVKALKDRFQVYYDTLKQKGGDVSGLAI
;
A
#
# COMPACT_ATOMS: atom_id res chain seq x y z
N MET A 1 34.48 22.06 -4.56
CA MET A 1 33.79 23.08 -3.74
C MET A 1 32.34 22.62 -3.60
N LYS A 2 31.75 22.12 -2.50
CA LYS A 2 31.90 22.20 -1.04
C LYS A 2 31.66 23.59 -0.43
N MET A 3 30.40 23.88 -0.08
CA MET A 3 29.92 24.66 1.09
C MET A 3 28.37 24.58 1.09
N ASN A 4 27.61 24.01 2.04
CA ASN A 4 27.45 24.11 3.52
C ASN A 4 26.52 25.24 4.02
N ARG A 5 25.54 24.80 4.86
CA ARG A 5 25.04 25.38 6.13
C ARG A 5 23.96 26.48 6.12
N GLY A 6 22.89 26.20 6.88
CA GLY A 6 21.87 27.18 7.29
C GLY A 6 20.85 26.61 8.29
N THR A 7 21.33 26.12 9.44
CA THR A 7 20.52 25.77 10.62
C THR A 7 20.34 27.01 11.48
N ILE A 8 19.17 27.67 11.57
CA ILE A 8 18.89 28.71 12.58
C ILE A 8 17.38 28.83 12.93
N LEU A 9 17.10 28.77 14.25
CA LEU A 9 16.03 29.37 15.08
C LEU A 9 14.56 29.27 14.64
N SER A 10 13.67 28.66 15.43
CA SER A 10 13.13 29.16 16.72
C SER A 10 12.29 30.44 16.57
N PHE A 11 10.96 30.29 16.54
CA PHE A 11 10.01 31.25 17.06
C PHE A 11 8.79 30.52 17.65
N VAL A 12 8.84 30.32 18.96
CA VAL A 12 7.66 30.28 19.83
C VAL A 12 6.96 31.63 19.72
N PHE A 13 5.63 31.70 19.52
CA PHE A 13 4.78 32.76 20.12
C PHE A 13 3.27 32.51 19.92
N SER A 14 2.54 32.63 21.04
CA SER A 14 1.12 32.94 21.27
C SER A 14 0.00 32.17 20.56
N VAL A 15 -0.78 31.34 21.27
CA VAL A 15 -1.90 31.73 22.16
C VAL A 15 -2.91 32.63 21.44
N THR A 16 -4.08 32.08 21.08
CA THR A 16 -5.38 32.73 21.30
C THR A 16 -6.49 31.68 21.39
N MET A 17 -7.21 31.77 22.51
CA MET A 17 -8.38 31.03 22.94
C MET A 17 -9.63 31.63 22.28
N LEU A 18 -10.60 30.82 21.85
CA LEU A 18 -12.01 31.19 21.98
C LEU A 18 -12.94 29.98 21.90
N MET A 19 -13.84 29.94 22.88
CA MET A 19 -14.89 28.95 23.07
C MET A 19 -16.07 29.17 22.11
N ALA A 20 -16.70 28.08 21.71
CA ALA A 20 -18.13 28.08 21.40
C ALA A 20 -18.79 26.87 22.06
N ALA A 21 -19.54 27.17 23.12
CA ALA A 21 -20.46 26.27 23.78
C ALA A 21 -21.72 26.09 22.91
N GLY A 22 -22.14 24.84 22.71
CA GLY A 22 -23.40 24.50 22.07
C GLY A 22 -24.04 23.31 22.78
N CYS A 23 -24.62 23.55 23.97
CA CYS A 23 -25.49 22.61 24.67
C CYS A 23 -26.92 22.72 24.11
N GLY A 24 -27.39 21.67 23.44
CA GLY A 24 -28.82 21.37 23.27
C GLY A 24 -29.15 20.13 24.12
N LYS A 25 -30.07 20.28 25.06
CA LYS A 25 -30.35 19.39 26.19
C LYS A 25 -31.71 18.71 25.97
N HIS A 26 -31.77 17.37 26.08
CA HIS A 26 -32.94 16.54 26.42
C HIS A 26 -32.35 15.21 26.96
N HIS A 27 -32.33 14.93 28.28
CA HIS A 27 -33.35 14.27 29.13
C HIS A 27 -33.81 12.92 28.53
N ASP A 28 -33.73 11.73 29.15
CA ASP A 28 -33.57 11.22 30.54
C ASP A 28 -32.89 9.81 30.45
N GLU A 29 -31.91 9.44 31.28
CA GLU A 29 -32.00 8.64 32.53
C GLU A 29 -32.72 7.28 32.44
N GLU A 30 -31.96 6.17 32.52
CA GLU A 30 -32.22 5.06 33.47
C GLU A 30 -31.00 4.10 33.62
N LYS A 31 -30.38 4.15 34.82
CA LYS A 31 -29.92 3.04 35.70
C LYS A 31 -28.59 2.26 35.46
N SER A 32 -27.70 2.53 36.42
CA SER A 32 -26.52 1.76 36.92
C SER A 32 -26.82 0.27 37.27
N PRO A 33 -25.83 -0.62 37.51
CA PRO A 33 -24.52 -0.36 38.13
C PRO A 33 -23.28 -1.06 37.50
N ALA A 34 -22.11 -0.63 37.96
CA ALA A 34 -20.75 -1.08 37.61
C ALA A 34 -20.48 -2.57 37.94
N PRO A 35 -19.37 -3.17 37.43
CA PRO A 35 -18.09 -2.97 38.12
C PRO A 35 -16.85 -2.83 37.21
N ALA A 36 -15.88 -2.11 37.78
CA ALA A 36 -14.42 -2.18 37.70
C ALA A 36 -13.69 -2.98 36.59
N ALA A 37 -12.59 -2.35 36.17
CA ALA A 37 -11.35 -2.96 35.67
C ALA A 37 -11.42 -3.63 34.28
N GLY A 38 -11.38 -2.80 33.24
CA GLY A 38 -11.07 -3.20 31.88
C GLY A 38 -9.82 -2.48 31.40
N THR A 39 -8.72 -3.21 31.39
CA THR A 39 -7.41 -2.91 30.79
C THR A 39 -7.56 -2.13 29.48
N GLY A 40 -6.83 -1.02 29.36
CA GLY A 40 -6.75 -0.23 28.14
C GLY A 40 -6.19 -1.09 26.99
N THR A 41 -7.09 -1.75 26.28
CA THR A 41 -6.78 -2.30 24.97
C THR A 41 -6.94 -1.11 24.03
N LYS A 42 -5.82 -0.45 23.76
CA LYS A 42 -5.66 0.40 22.58
C LYS A 42 -5.90 -0.52 21.39
N THR A 43 -7.15 -0.64 20.97
CA THR A 43 -7.52 -1.22 19.68
C THR A 43 -6.78 -0.39 18.65
N ALA A 44 -5.67 -0.94 18.16
CA ALA A 44 -5.02 -0.47 16.96
C ALA A 44 -6.13 -0.39 15.90
N ALA A 45 -6.34 0.80 15.36
CA ALA A 45 -7.22 0.98 14.22
C ALA A 45 -6.84 -0.09 13.17
N PRO A 46 -7.81 -0.78 12.55
CA PRO A 46 -7.50 -1.82 11.59
C PRO A 46 -6.55 -1.22 10.55
N ALA A 47 -5.38 -1.83 10.39
CA ALA A 47 -4.44 -1.47 9.35
C ALA A 47 -5.15 -1.67 8.00
N GLN A 48 -5.76 -0.62 7.49
CA GLN A 48 -6.45 -0.65 6.21
C GLN A 48 -5.37 -0.72 5.13
N ALA A 49 -5.25 -1.89 4.51
CA ALA A 49 -4.45 -2.06 3.31
C ALA A 49 -5.10 -1.33 2.15
N VAL A 50 -4.28 -0.68 1.30
CA VAL A 50 -4.79 -0.09 0.06
C VAL A 50 -5.09 -1.22 -0.92
N SER A 51 -6.24 -1.16 -1.61
CA SER A 51 -6.56 -2.14 -2.65
C SER A 51 -5.58 -1.98 -3.83
N VAL A 52 -4.87 -3.06 -4.15
CA VAL A 52 -3.84 -3.07 -5.20
C VAL A 52 -4.42 -2.64 -6.55
N ASP A 53 -5.62 -3.12 -6.91
CA ASP A 53 -6.24 -2.82 -8.20
C ASP A 53 -6.54 -1.32 -8.39
N ALA A 54 -7.05 -0.67 -7.33
CA ALA A 54 -7.33 0.77 -7.37
C ALA A 54 -6.04 1.59 -7.34
N ASP A 55 -5.04 1.15 -6.57
CA ASP A 55 -3.76 1.82 -6.45
C ASP A 55 -2.94 1.75 -7.75
N VAL A 56 -3.12 0.67 -8.52
CA VAL A 56 -2.51 0.49 -9.84
C VAL A 56 -3.04 1.47 -10.90
N GLN A 57 -4.18 2.11 -10.66
CA GLN A 57 -4.70 3.17 -11.52
C GLN A 57 -4.10 4.55 -11.22
N LYS A 58 -3.49 4.73 -10.03
CA LYS A 58 -2.91 6.01 -9.64
C LYS A 58 -1.54 6.23 -10.27
N PRO A 59 -1.18 7.47 -10.66
CA PRO A 59 0.19 7.80 -11.00
C PRO A 59 1.16 7.41 -9.87
N ILE A 60 2.33 6.88 -10.22
CA ILE A 60 3.30 6.42 -9.22
C ILE A 60 3.77 7.57 -8.30
N GLY A 61 3.79 8.82 -8.77
CA GLY A 61 4.10 10.00 -7.94
C GLY A 61 3.06 10.26 -6.85
N GLU A 62 1.79 9.95 -7.10
CA GLU A 62 0.74 10.03 -6.06
C GLU A 62 0.94 8.94 -5.01
N VAL A 63 1.28 7.71 -5.45
CA VAL A 63 1.61 6.60 -4.54
C VAL A 63 2.79 6.98 -3.65
N GLN A 64 3.86 7.56 -4.22
CA GLN A 64 5.02 8.04 -3.47
C GLN A 64 4.66 9.09 -2.41
N THR A 65 3.67 9.95 -2.67
CA THR A 65 3.19 10.93 -1.69
C THR A 65 2.32 10.27 -0.63
N GLN A 66 1.45 9.34 -1.03
CA GLN A 66 0.55 8.61 -0.14
C GLN A 66 1.32 7.83 0.93
N VAL A 67 2.35 7.08 0.54
CA VAL A 67 3.10 6.19 1.45
C VAL A 67 3.80 6.94 2.58
N GLN A 68 4.13 8.22 2.40
CA GLN A 68 4.78 9.02 3.44
C GLN A 68 3.87 9.24 4.65
N ASN A 69 2.56 9.29 4.42
CA ASN A 69 1.54 9.52 5.46
C ASN A 69 1.00 8.22 6.05
N MET A 70 1.40 7.06 5.52
CA MET A 70 0.95 5.76 6.01
C MET A 70 1.73 5.32 7.25
N THR A 71 1.05 4.55 8.11
CA THR A 71 1.66 3.88 9.26
C THR A 71 2.49 2.68 8.81
N VAL A 72 3.47 2.27 9.64
CA VAL A 72 4.28 1.07 9.40
C VAL A 72 3.41 -0.18 9.17
N GLU A 73 2.34 -0.36 9.95
CA GLU A 73 1.41 -1.49 9.78
C GLU A 73 0.68 -1.45 8.44
N SER A 74 0.18 -0.28 8.02
CA SER A 74 -0.55 -0.14 6.75
C SER A 74 0.39 -0.30 5.54
N LEU A 75 1.63 0.20 5.63
CA LEU A 75 2.67 -0.01 4.62
C LEU A 75 3.00 -1.49 4.48
N ARG A 76 3.17 -2.21 5.59
CA ARG A 76 3.43 -3.65 5.58
C ARG A 76 2.27 -4.43 5.01
N ALA A 77 1.04 -4.17 5.46
CA ALA A 77 -0.16 -4.84 4.95
C ALA A 77 -0.31 -4.63 3.43
N THR A 78 -0.07 -3.41 2.95
CA THR A 78 -0.14 -3.09 1.52
C THR A 78 1.00 -3.75 0.73
N ALA A 79 2.23 -3.77 1.26
CA ALA A 79 3.35 -4.47 0.64
C ALA A 79 3.11 -5.98 0.53
N VAL A 80 2.48 -6.61 1.54
CA VAL A 80 2.05 -8.01 1.47
C VAL A 80 1.00 -8.20 0.36
N ALA A 81 -0.01 -7.33 0.27
CA ALA A 81 -1.02 -7.43 -0.78
C ALA A 81 -0.41 -7.33 -2.19
N TYR A 82 0.55 -6.41 -2.39
CA TYR A 82 1.29 -6.32 -3.64
C TYR A 82 2.13 -7.57 -3.92
N LYS A 83 2.82 -8.12 -2.91
CA LYS A 83 3.58 -9.36 -3.02
C LYS A 83 2.69 -10.50 -3.55
N ASP A 84 1.54 -10.68 -2.92
CA ASP A 84 0.62 -11.77 -3.27
C ASP A 84 0.05 -11.57 -4.68
N ALA A 85 -0.29 -10.33 -5.06
CA ALA A 85 -0.73 -10.00 -6.41
C ALA A 85 0.35 -10.25 -7.48
N ILE A 86 1.62 -9.95 -7.16
CA ILE A 86 2.76 -10.22 -8.05
C ILE A 86 2.94 -11.72 -8.24
N LEU A 87 2.92 -12.51 -7.15
CA LEU A 87 3.08 -13.96 -7.21
C LEU A 87 1.94 -14.62 -7.99
N ALA A 88 0.69 -14.17 -7.79
CA ALA A 88 -0.46 -14.66 -8.54
C ALA A 88 -0.30 -14.41 -10.05
N LYS A 89 0.08 -13.20 -10.46
CA LYS A 89 0.30 -12.89 -11.88
C LYS A 89 1.53 -13.58 -12.46
N GLN A 90 2.59 -13.78 -11.68
CA GLN A 90 3.77 -14.52 -12.14
C GLN A 90 3.42 -15.99 -12.44
N ALA A 91 2.55 -16.61 -11.64
CA ALA A 91 2.06 -17.96 -11.94
C ALA A 91 1.27 -18.00 -13.26
N ASP A 92 0.54 -16.94 -13.61
CA ASP A 92 -0.16 -16.84 -14.89
C ASP A 92 0.81 -16.60 -16.06
N VAL A 93 1.89 -15.84 -15.85
CA VAL A 93 3.00 -15.69 -16.83
C VAL A 93 3.56 -17.07 -17.15
N ASP A 94 3.87 -17.85 -16.13
CA ASP A 94 4.48 -19.18 -16.30
C ASP A 94 3.55 -20.13 -17.08
N LYS A 95 2.23 -20.08 -16.82
CA LYS A 95 1.24 -20.85 -17.58
C LYS A 95 1.19 -20.44 -19.05
N LEU A 96 1.21 -19.14 -19.35
CA LEU A 96 1.19 -18.65 -20.74
C LEU A 96 2.49 -19.01 -21.47
N VAL A 97 3.64 -18.89 -20.80
CA VAL A 97 4.93 -19.32 -21.35
C VAL A 97 4.93 -20.81 -21.65
N ALA A 98 4.36 -21.65 -20.76
CA ALA A 98 4.22 -23.09 -21.02
C ALA A 98 3.39 -23.35 -22.28
N LYS A 99 2.22 -22.72 -22.41
CA LYS A 99 1.37 -22.84 -23.62
C LYS A 99 2.10 -22.42 -24.88
N VAL A 100 2.82 -21.30 -24.85
CA VAL A 100 3.61 -20.83 -26.02
C VAL A 100 4.68 -21.85 -26.42
N LYS A 101 5.29 -22.55 -25.47
CA LYS A 101 6.30 -23.59 -25.73
C LYS A 101 5.69 -24.87 -26.31
N GLU A 102 4.42 -25.15 -26.05
CA GLU A 102 3.71 -26.32 -26.60
C GLU A 102 3.26 -26.10 -28.05
N ILE A 103 3.25 -24.85 -28.55
CA ILE A 103 2.87 -24.55 -29.93
C ILE A 103 3.90 -25.13 -30.90
N PRO A 104 3.50 -25.95 -31.88
CA PRO A 104 4.39 -26.43 -32.92
C PRO A 104 5.03 -25.27 -33.70
N LEU A 105 6.27 -25.44 -34.16
CA LEU A 105 6.99 -24.38 -34.88
C LEU A 105 6.26 -23.91 -36.15
N THR A 106 5.49 -24.81 -36.78
CA THR A 106 4.64 -24.51 -37.94
C THR A 106 3.50 -23.55 -37.62
N GLU A 107 3.03 -23.54 -36.37
CA GLU A 107 1.92 -22.72 -35.87
C GLU A 107 2.39 -21.49 -35.09
N ALA A 108 3.70 -21.29 -34.92
CA ALA A 108 4.29 -20.22 -34.10
C ALA A 108 4.01 -18.79 -34.61
N LEU A 109 3.52 -18.66 -35.86
CA LEU A 109 3.08 -17.42 -36.49
C LEU A 109 1.55 -17.33 -36.68
N GLY A 110 0.83 -18.37 -36.25
CA GLY A 110 -0.63 -18.42 -36.24
C GLY A 110 -1.25 -17.41 -35.27
N GLU A 111 -2.58 -17.25 -35.36
CA GLU A 111 -3.32 -16.28 -34.52
C GLU A 111 -3.24 -16.62 -33.04
N GLU A 112 -3.31 -17.91 -32.67
CA GLU A 112 -3.18 -18.35 -31.28
C GLU A 112 -1.82 -17.97 -30.68
N ALA A 113 -0.73 -18.24 -31.39
CA ALA A 113 0.62 -17.88 -30.95
C ALA A 113 0.80 -16.36 -30.79
N LYS A 114 0.18 -15.57 -31.67
CA LYS A 114 0.18 -14.10 -31.56
C LYS A 114 -0.64 -13.62 -30.37
N SER A 115 -1.81 -14.19 -30.13
CA SER A 115 -2.66 -13.86 -28.98
C SER A 115 -1.93 -14.15 -27.68
N LEU A 116 -1.37 -15.36 -27.53
CA LEU A 116 -0.64 -15.76 -26.32
C LEU A 116 0.59 -14.89 -26.06
N LYS A 117 1.31 -14.47 -27.10
CA LYS A 117 2.42 -13.49 -26.97
C LYS A 117 1.92 -12.12 -26.53
N GLY A 118 0.78 -11.66 -27.05
CA GLY A 118 0.15 -10.41 -26.64
C GLY A 118 -0.29 -10.43 -25.18
N ASP A 119 -0.96 -11.50 -24.77
CA ASP A 119 -1.40 -11.69 -23.39
C ASP A 119 -0.21 -11.78 -22.43
N LEU A 120 0.86 -12.47 -22.83
CA LEU A 120 2.11 -12.55 -22.08
C LEU A 120 2.73 -11.16 -21.89
N ALA A 121 2.85 -10.36 -22.95
CA ALA A 121 3.40 -9.00 -22.88
C ALA A 121 2.56 -8.07 -21.98
N ASN A 122 1.23 -8.20 -22.04
CA ASN A 122 0.31 -7.45 -21.18
C ASN A 122 0.47 -7.85 -19.70
N LEU A 123 0.64 -9.14 -19.44
CA LEU A 123 0.81 -9.66 -18.10
C LEU A 123 2.17 -9.28 -17.51
N GLU A 124 3.25 -9.35 -18.30
CA GLU A 124 4.58 -8.87 -17.91
C GLU A 124 4.57 -7.37 -17.58
N THR A 125 3.89 -6.57 -18.41
CA THR A 125 3.69 -5.13 -18.14
C THR A 125 2.95 -4.91 -16.83
N SER A 126 1.90 -5.69 -16.56
CA SER A 126 1.14 -5.62 -15.32
C SER A 126 1.98 -6.01 -14.11
N VAL A 127 2.77 -7.10 -14.20
CA VAL A 127 3.69 -7.54 -13.14
C VAL A 127 4.73 -6.46 -12.87
N LYS A 128 5.27 -5.81 -13.90
CA LYS A 128 6.22 -4.70 -13.73
C LYS A 128 5.56 -3.53 -12.99
N ALA A 129 4.35 -3.12 -13.39
CA ALA A 129 3.64 -2.02 -12.73
C ALA A 129 3.33 -2.31 -11.25
N LEU A 130 3.06 -3.58 -10.91
CA LEU A 130 2.92 -4.01 -9.52
C LEU A 130 4.25 -3.96 -8.77
N LYS A 131 5.34 -4.45 -9.36
CA LYS A 131 6.70 -4.42 -8.76
C LYS A 131 7.18 -2.99 -8.51
N ASP A 132 6.97 -2.09 -9.45
CA ASP A 132 7.35 -0.68 -9.32
C ASP A 132 6.65 -0.02 -8.12
N ARG A 133 5.35 -0.30 -7.92
CA ARG A 133 4.60 0.22 -6.75
C ARG A 133 4.95 -0.50 -5.47
N PHE A 134 5.08 -1.83 -5.49
CA PHE A 134 5.57 -2.63 -4.36
C PHE A 134 6.86 -2.04 -3.79
N GLN A 135 7.81 -1.69 -4.68
CA GLN A 135 9.08 -1.11 -4.28
C GLN A 135 8.91 0.19 -3.49
N VAL A 136 7.97 1.06 -3.88
CA VAL A 136 7.67 2.30 -3.16
C VAL A 136 7.18 2.02 -1.73
N TYR A 137 6.28 1.05 -1.55
CA TYR A 137 5.80 0.64 -0.23
C TYR A 137 6.90 -0.03 0.60
N TYR A 138 7.68 -0.93 -0.01
CA TYR A 138 8.78 -1.64 0.63
C TYR A 138 9.88 -0.69 1.12
N ASP A 139 10.31 0.23 0.26
CA ASP A 139 11.36 1.19 0.59
C ASP A 139 10.91 2.15 1.68
N THR A 140 9.67 2.63 1.62
CA THR A 140 9.11 3.51 2.66
C THR A 140 8.95 2.77 3.99
N LEU A 141 8.51 1.51 3.96
CA LEU A 141 8.44 0.65 5.14
C LEU A 141 9.83 0.50 5.79
N LYS A 142 10.84 0.19 4.98
CA LYS A 142 12.24 0.07 5.43
C LYS A 142 12.76 1.39 6.00
N GLN A 143 12.49 2.51 5.34
CA GLN A 143 12.88 3.85 5.81
C GLN A 143 12.27 4.21 7.17
N LYS A 144 11.02 3.80 7.43
CA LYS A 144 10.35 4.00 8.71
C LYS A 144 10.72 2.96 9.78
N GLY A 145 11.68 2.07 9.50
CA GLY A 145 12.13 1.03 10.43
C GLY A 145 11.15 -0.13 10.60
N GLY A 146 10.27 -0.35 9.62
CA GLY A 146 9.32 -1.45 9.62
C GLY A 146 9.95 -2.81 9.29
N ASP A 147 9.27 -3.87 9.71
CA ASP A 147 9.67 -5.26 9.41
C ASP A 147 9.41 -5.61 7.95
N VAL A 148 10.48 -5.92 7.22
CA VAL A 148 10.46 -6.34 5.81
C VAL A 148 10.60 -7.85 5.62
N SER A 149 10.60 -8.62 6.71
CA SER A 149 10.74 -10.08 6.66
C SER A 149 9.59 -10.71 5.86
N GLY A 150 9.92 -11.63 4.96
CA GLY A 150 8.92 -12.32 4.13
C GLY A 150 8.30 -11.48 3.00
N LEU A 151 8.83 -10.29 2.74
CA LEU A 151 8.45 -9.43 1.60
C LEU A 151 9.38 -9.54 0.40
N ALA A 152 10.50 -10.27 0.48
CA ALA A 152 11.39 -10.47 -0.66
C ALA A 152 10.68 -11.30 -1.76
N ILE A 153 10.80 -10.84 -3.01
CA ILE A 153 10.25 -11.42 -4.24
C ILE A 153 11.26 -11.37 -5.38
#